data_AF-A0A518HZ29-F1
#
_entry.id   AF-A0A518HZ29-F1
#
_cell.length_a   1.000
_cell.length_b   1.000
_cell.length_c   1.000
_cell.angle_alpha   90.00
_cell.angle_beta   90.00
_cell.angle_gamma   90.00
#
_symmetry.space_group_name_H-M   'P 1'
#
loop_
_entity.id
_entity.type
_entity.pdbx_description
1 polymer ?
#
loop_
_entity_poly.entity_id
_entity_poly.type
_entity_poly.pdbx_seq_one_letter_code
_entity_poly.pdbx_strand_id
1 'polypeptide(L)'
;MRTLEEFREITIAQLRDSLHRPNQYGCEGRTADSFFSQIIWQICWINERETDFARLVEGMLRGPMRVYGQFFDQHLSIPIPDRFSSEIASAYAQAAYRVGCYTPEHMLTDQEFDKLKGALDRNFMMADHTMSEIVSRFGEPTLDSLGCQTIVHCYGSYDRNSSWIYFDYSRCYPGTYEWFEDPILRDIRRDKNKMELLPFGAWFRKGIDNADG
;
A
#
# COMPACT_ATOMS: atom_id res chain seq x y z
N MET A 1 33.38 16.99 2.86
CA MET A 1 32.29 17.18 3.85
C MET A 1 30.99 17.07 3.08
N ARG A 2 30.07 16.19 3.48
CA ARG A 2 28.76 16.08 2.83
C ARG A 2 27.82 17.18 3.34
N THR A 3 26.93 17.64 2.48
CA THR A 3 25.94 18.71 2.73
C THR A 3 24.59 18.13 3.12
N LEU A 4 23.71 18.99 3.66
CA LEU A 4 22.32 18.61 3.96
C LEU A 4 21.53 18.28 2.69
N GLU A 5 21.86 18.94 1.58
CA GLU A 5 21.30 18.70 0.25
C GLU A 5 21.60 17.28 -0.23
N GLU A 6 22.87 16.89 -0.21
CA GLU A 6 23.31 15.54 -0.61
C GLU A 6 22.67 14.46 0.27
N PHE A 7 22.53 14.73 1.58
CA PHE A 7 21.82 13.82 2.47
C PHE A 7 20.34 13.70 2.10
N ARG A 8 19.65 14.82 1.79
CA ARG A 8 18.25 14.81 1.37
C ARG A 8 18.05 14.02 0.08
N GLU A 9 18.88 14.23 -0.93
CA GLU A 9 18.79 13.54 -2.22
C GLU A 9 18.97 12.03 -2.08
N ILE A 10 19.99 11.59 -1.34
CA ILE A 10 20.22 10.16 -1.08
C ILE A 10 19.05 9.56 -0.29
N THR A 11 18.51 10.30 0.69
CA THR A 11 17.39 9.84 1.51
C THR A 11 16.10 9.72 0.69
N ILE A 12 15.84 10.65 -0.22
CA ILE A 12 14.71 10.58 -1.17
C ILE A 12 14.86 9.38 -2.12
N ALA A 13 16.07 9.14 -2.63
CA ALA A 13 16.33 7.97 -3.48
C ALA A 13 16.08 6.66 -2.71
N GLN A 14 16.60 6.55 -1.48
CA GLN A 14 16.36 5.39 -0.62
C GLN A 14 14.87 5.20 -0.30
N LEU A 15 14.15 6.30 -0.02
CA LEU A 15 12.69 6.24 0.18
C LEU A 15 12.00 5.69 -1.07
N ARG A 16 12.32 6.20 -2.27
CA ARG A 16 11.73 5.72 -3.52
C ARG A 16 11.91 4.22 -3.69
N ASP A 17 13.14 3.73 -3.57
CA ASP A 17 13.44 2.32 -3.80
C ASP A 17 12.79 1.42 -2.74
N SER A 18 12.79 1.86 -1.47
CA SER A 18 12.17 1.11 -0.38
C SER A 18 10.65 1.06 -0.46
N LEU A 19 9.98 2.08 -1.02
CA LEU A 19 8.54 2.03 -1.26
C LEU A 19 8.16 0.94 -2.28
N HIS A 20 9.01 0.72 -3.29
CA HIS A 20 8.81 -0.34 -4.29
C HIS A 20 9.20 -1.73 -3.80
N ARG A 21 10.26 -1.84 -2.98
CA ARG A 21 10.84 -3.13 -2.57
C ARG A 21 11.08 -3.18 -1.05
N PRO A 22 10.06 -3.03 -0.20
CA PRO A 22 10.26 -2.83 1.23
C PRO A 22 11.06 -3.96 1.91
N ASN A 23 10.83 -5.22 1.55
CA ASN A 23 11.55 -6.35 2.13
C ASN A 23 13.07 -6.33 1.85
N GLN A 24 13.54 -5.71 0.75
CA GLN A 24 14.99 -5.58 0.48
C GLN A 24 15.68 -4.61 1.44
N TYR A 25 14.92 -3.75 2.10
CA TYR A 25 15.39 -2.80 3.11
C TYR A 25 15.14 -3.30 4.54
N GLY A 26 14.85 -4.59 4.70
CA GLY A 26 14.52 -5.19 6.00
C GLY A 26 13.22 -4.65 6.60
N CYS A 27 12.37 -4.01 5.77
CA CYS A 27 11.11 -3.46 6.22
C CYS A 27 10.06 -4.57 6.27
N GLU A 28 9.83 -5.09 7.45
CA GLU A 28 8.83 -6.10 7.72
C GLU A 28 7.92 -5.66 8.87
N GLY A 29 6.62 -5.62 8.59
CA GLY A 29 5.65 -5.28 9.60
C GLY A 29 5.94 -3.96 10.34
N ARG A 30 6.13 -4.02 11.67
CA ARG A 30 6.33 -2.84 12.53
C ARG A 30 7.64 -2.13 12.23
N THR A 31 8.63 -2.88 11.73
CA THR A 31 9.89 -2.29 11.30
C THR A 31 9.70 -1.47 10.02
N ALA A 32 8.81 -1.89 9.11
CA ALA A 32 8.44 -1.08 7.93
C ALA A 32 7.77 0.23 8.35
N ASP A 33 6.81 0.18 9.27
CA ASP A 33 6.12 1.38 9.78
C ASP A 33 7.12 2.37 10.41
N SER A 34 8.02 1.86 11.26
CA SER A 34 9.05 2.68 11.90
C SER A 34 10.04 3.25 10.89
N PHE A 35 10.50 2.44 9.93
CA PHE A 35 11.45 2.84 8.90
C PHE A 35 10.88 3.96 8.01
N PHE A 36 9.68 3.78 7.46
CA PHE A 36 9.07 4.78 6.59
C PHE A 36 8.71 6.06 7.36
N SER A 37 8.23 5.91 8.59
CA SER A 37 7.96 7.07 9.45
C SER A 37 9.22 7.89 9.71
N GLN A 38 10.33 7.23 10.07
CA GLN A 38 11.60 7.88 10.35
C GLN A 38 12.19 8.56 9.12
N ILE A 39 12.25 7.88 7.97
CA ILE A 39 12.87 8.42 6.76
C ILE A 39 12.07 9.62 6.21
N ILE A 40 10.73 9.56 6.22
CA ILE A 40 9.89 10.68 5.78
C ILE A 40 9.98 11.84 6.77
N TRP A 41 9.99 11.56 8.08
CA TRP A 41 10.19 12.60 9.10
C TRP A 41 11.53 13.32 8.91
N GLN A 42 12.62 12.60 8.62
CA GLN A 42 13.93 13.20 8.37
C GLN A 42 13.91 14.15 7.16
N ILE A 43 13.30 13.73 6.04
CA ILE A 43 13.16 14.59 4.86
C ILE A 43 12.27 15.81 5.19
N CYS A 44 11.17 15.60 5.93
CA CYS A 44 10.30 16.70 6.35
C CYS A 44 11.00 17.67 7.29
N TRP A 45 11.88 17.20 8.18
CA TRP A 45 12.68 18.05 9.07
C TRP A 45 13.62 18.96 8.28
N ILE A 46 14.28 18.42 7.25
CA ILE A 46 15.13 19.21 6.34
C ILE A 46 14.32 20.26 5.58
N ASN A 47 13.07 19.94 5.25
CA ASN A 47 12.18 20.80 4.48
C ASN A 47 11.28 21.70 5.34
N GLU A 48 11.40 21.67 6.68
CA GLU A 48 10.54 22.40 7.63
C GLU A 48 9.03 22.05 7.51
N ARG A 49 8.71 20.76 7.27
CA ARG A 49 7.35 20.23 7.05
C ARG A 49 6.91 19.15 8.05
N GLU A 50 7.57 19.04 9.20
CA GLU A 50 7.32 17.99 10.20
C GLU A 50 5.87 18.01 10.70
N THR A 51 5.28 19.20 10.82
CA THR A 51 3.89 19.37 11.25
C THR A 51 2.91 18.80 10.22
N ASP A 52 3.18 18.94 8.92
CA ASP A 52 2.34 18.37 7.87
C ASP A 52 2.37 16.84 7.91
N PHE A 53 3.58 16.28 8.10
CA PHE A 53 3.72 14.83 8.23
C PHE A 53 3.05 14.30 9.50
N ALA A 54 3.20 14.97 10.65
CA ALA A 54 2.53 14.59 11.88
C ALA A 54 0.99 14.55 11.74
N ARG A 55 0.40 15.51 11.00
CA ARG A 55 -1.05 15.49 10.71
C ARG A 55 -1.46 14.29 9.87
N LEU A 56 -0.65 13.88 8.88
CA LEU A 56 -0.90 12.67 8.09
C LEU A 56 -0.74 11.40 8.92
N VAL A 57 0.23 11.36 9.83
CA VAL A 57 0.38 10.24 10.77
C VAL A 57 -0.88 10.06 11.59
N GLU A 58 -1.38 11.12 12.24
CA GLU A 58 -2.59 11.03 13.07
C GLU A 58 -3.86 10.81 12.26
N GLY A 59 -4.06 11.57 11.17
CA GLY A 59 -5.32 11.56 10.42
C GLY A 59 -5.45 10.42 9.40
N MET A 60 -4.34 9.90 8.89
CA MET A 60 -4.33 8.92 7.80
C MET A 60 -3.70 7.59 8.24
N LEU A 61 -2.44 7.59 8.68
CA LEU A 61 -1.67 6.36 8.93
C LEU A 61 -2.06 5.66 10.24
N ARG A 62 -2.52 6.41 11.25
CA ARG A 62 -3.14 5.89 12.47
C ARG A 62 -4.67 5.80 12.38
N GLY A 63 -5.24 6.46 11.37
CA GLY A 63 -6.67 6.52 11.10
C GLY A 63 -7.10 5.53 10.01
N PRO A 64 -7.79 5.98 8.94
CA PRO A 64 -8.36 5.09 7.93
C PRO A 64 -7.31 4.21 7.25
N MET A 65 -6.10 4.68 6.97
CA MET A 65 -5.09 3.87 6.25
C MET A 65 -4.22 3.02 7.17
N ARG A 66 -4.65 2.79 8.41
CA ARG A 66 -3.88 2.00 9.38
C ARG A 66 -3.88 0.52 9.04
N VAL A 67 -2.82 0.08 8.36
CA VAL A 67 -2.59 -1.30 7.92
C VAL A 67 -2.69 -2.32 9.05
N TYR A 68 -2.02 -2.05 10.19
CA TYR A 68 -2.02 -3.00 11.30
C TYR A 68 -3.42 -3.20 11.92
N GLY A 69 -4.15 -2.12 12.18
CA GLY A 69 -5.50 -2.22 12.75
C GLY A 69 -6.45 -2.98 11.82
N GLN A 70 -6.29 -2.77 10.50
CA GLN A 70 -7.09 -3.44 9.48
C GLN A 70 -6.91 -4.96 9.50
N PHE A 71 -5.68 -5.46 9.48
CA PHE A 71 -5.44 -6.90 9.41
C PHE A 71 -5.70 -7.64 10.74
N PHE A 72 -5.56 -6.96 11.89
CA PHE A 72 -6.00 -7.52 13.19
C PHE A 72 -7.52 -7.77 13.21
N ASP A 73 -8.33 -6.89 12.62
CA ASP A 73 -9.80 -7.03 12.55
C ASP A 73 -10.26 -8.18 11.64
N GLN A 74 -9.40 -8.67 10.75
CA GLN A 74 -9.72 -9.81 9.89
C GLN A 74 -9.60 -11.17 10.60
N HIS A 75 -9.17 -11.23 11.87
CA HIS A 75 -8.82 -12.48 12.56
C HIS A 75 -7.98 -13.41 11.69
N LEU A 76 -7.13 -12.83 10.84
CA LEU A 76 -6.17 -13.62 10.10
C LEU A 76 -5.21 -14.15 11.16
N SER A 77 -5.41 -15.39 11.60
CA SER A 77 -4.40 -16.26 12.21
C SER A 77 -3.30 -16.55 11.19
N ILE A 78 -2.76 -15.51 10.58
CA ILE A 78 -1.44 -15.54 9.99
C ILE A 78 -0.54 -15.36 11.21
N PRO A 79 0.08 -16.44 11.75
CA PRO A 79 1.26 -16.21 12.54
C PRO A 79 2.21 -15.50 11.59
N ILE A 80 2.64 -14.30 11.97
CA ILE A 80 3.67 -13.45 11.36
C ILE A 80 3.10 -12.05 11.05
N PRO A 81 3.18 -11.14 12.03
CA PRO A 81 3.04 -9.68 11.88
C PRO A 81 3.93 -9.04 10.80
N ASP A 82 4.84 -9.81 10.19
CA ASP A 82 5.97 -9.35 9.36
C ASP A 82 5.65 -9.34 7.85
N ARG A 83 4.42 -9.69 7.45
CA ARG A 83 4.06 -9.89 6.02
C ARG A 83 3.34 -8.73 5.32
N PHE A 84 3.06 -7.63 6.01
CA PHE A 84 2.30 -6.49 5.45
C PHE A 84 3.17 -5.32 4.97
N SER A 85 4.41 -5.60 4.60
CA SER A 85 5.40 -4.60 4.22
C SER A 85 4.94 -3.78 3.01
N SER A 86 4.33 -4.42 2.01
CA SER A 86 3.80 -3.78 0.80
C SER A 86 2.65 -2.83 1.09
N GLU A 87 1.74 -3.24 1.97
CA GLU A 87 0.56 -2.48 2.36
C GLU A 87 0.96 -1.27 3.21
N ILE A 88 1.94 -1.44 4.10
CA ILE A 88 2.53 -0.33 4.85
C ILE A 88 3.23 0.63 3.89
N ALA A 89 4.13 0.14 3.06
CA ALA A 89 4.87 0.96 2.08
C ALA A 89 3.90 1.76 1.19
N SER A 90 2.84 1.14 0.66
CA SER A 90 1.84 1.83 -0.15
C SER A 90 1.13 2.98 0.58
N ALA A 91 0.77 2.81 1.86
CA ALA A 91 0.16 3.88 2.65
C ALA A 91 1.15 5.04 2.89
N TYR A 92 2.41 4.72 3.16
CA TYR A 92 3.48 5.70 3.31
C TYR A 92 3.85 6.38 1.98
N ALA A 93 3.67 5.74 0.84
CA ALA A 93 3.86 6.38 -0.47
C ALA A 93 2.89 7.54 -0.69
N GLN A 94 1.60 7.34 -0.37
CA GLN A 94 0.62 8.43 -0.41
C GLN A 94 0.99 9.53 0.59
N ALA A 95 1.43 9.18 1.80
CA ALA A 95 1.86 10.16 2.80
C ALA A 95 3.02 11.00 2.26
N ALA A 96 4.07 10.34 1.76
CA ALA A 96 5.25 10.95 1.19
C ALA A 96 4.92 11.82 -0.04
N TYR A 97 3.98 11.39 -0.88
CA TYR A 97 3.47 12.20 -1.99
C TYR A 97 2.81 13.48 -1.48
N ARG A 98 1.95 13.41 -0.45
CA ARG A 98 1.28 14.59 0.12
C ARG A 98 2.26 15.62 0.71
N VAL A 99 3.32 15.17 1.38
CA VAL A 99 4.37 16.06 1.93
C VAL A 99 5.49 16.39 0.93
N GLY A 100 5.41 15.90 -0.31
CA GLY A 100 6.39 16.20 -1.36
C GLY A 100 7.74 15.50 -1.19
N CYS A 101 7.80 14.44 -0.38
CA CYS A 101 9.00 13.59 -0.22
C CYS A 101 9.09 12.50 -1.29
N TYR A 102 8.01 12.26 -2.03
CA TYR A 102 7.94 11.27 -3.11
C TYR A 102 7.20 11.86 -4.31
N THR A 103 7.69 11.58 -5.51
CA THR A 103 7.06 11.96 -6.78
C THR A 103 6.94 10.69 -7.62
N PRO A 104 5.73 10.16 -7.81
CA PRO A 104 5.49 9.03 -8.70
C PRO A 104 5.84 9.36 -10.15
N GLU A 105 6.27 8.35 -10.91
CA GLU A 105 6.57 8.50 -12.34
C GLU A 105 5.29 8.69 -13.17
N HIS A 106 4.21 8.07 -12.72
CA HIS A 106 2.89 8.13 -13.35
C HIS A 106 1.81 8.43 -12.32
N MET A 107 0.83 9.26 -12.71
CA MET A 107 -0.36 9.57 -11.93
C MET A 107 -1.55 9.60 -12.88
N LEU A 108 -2.72 9.20 -12.40
CA LEU A 108 -3.95 9.30 -13.17
C LEU A 108 -4.41 10.75 -13.22
N THR A 109 -4.95 11.17 -14.37
CA THR A 109 -5.74 12.38 -14.48
C THR A 109 -7.03 12.26 -13.66
N ASP A 110 -7.67 13.38 -13.32
CA ASP A 110 -8.94 13.35 -12.57
C ASP A 110 -10.02 12.53 -13.29
N GLN A 111 -10.08 12.60 -14.63
CA GLN A 111 -11.01 11.83 -15.44
C GLN A 111 -10.74 10.32 -15.36
N GLU A 112 -9.48 9.91 -15.44
CA GLU A 112 -9.09 8.50 -15.32
C GLU A 112 -9.35 7.99 -13.91
N PHE A 113 -9.06 8.80 -12.90
CA PHE A 113 -9.30 8.46 -11.50
C PHE A 113 -10.81 8.34 -11.18
N ASP A 114 -11.64 9.23 -11.72
CA ASP A 114 -13.10 9.14 -11.61
C ASP A 114 -13.65 7.90 -12.34
N LYS A 115 -13.12 7.58 -13.53
CA LYS A 115 -13.47 6.36 -14.25
C LYS A 115 -13.10 5.11 -13.45
N LEU A 116 -11.93 5.08 -12.83
CA LEU A 116 -11.50 4.00 -11.96
C LEU A 116 -12.46 3.86 -10.77
N LYS A 117 -12.77 4.95 -10.06
CA LYS A 117 -13.75 4.94 -8.95
C LYS A 117 -15.11 4.41 -9.37
N GLY A 118 -15.62 4.85 -10.52
CA GLY A 118 -16.92 4.41 -11.04
C GLY A 118 -16.95 2.95 -11.50
N ALA A 119 -15.80 2.39 -11.90
CA ALA A 119 -15.68 1.00 -12.33
C ALA A 119 -15.66 -0.01 -11.18
N LEU A 120 -15.38 0.43 -9.95
CA LEU A 120 -15.38 -0.39 -8.74
C LEU A 120 -16.79 -0.51 -8.15
N ASP A 121 -17.70 -1.01 -8.99
CA ASP A 121 -19.10 -1.23 -8.67
C ASP A 121 -19.35 -2.61 -8.02
N ARG A 122 -20.61 -2.90 -7.72
CA ARG A 122 -20.98 -4.18 -7.09
C ARG A 122 -20.61 -5.40 -7.95
N ASN A 123 -20.70 -5.30 -9.27
CA ASN A 123 -20.39 -6.43 -10.14
C ASN A 123 -18.89 -6.71 -10.13
N PHE A 124 -18.07 -5.65 -10.12
CA PHE A 124 -16.62 -5.77 -9.93
C PHE A 124 -16.31 -6.54 -8.64
N MET A 125 -16.92 -6.17 -7.52
CA MET A 125 -16.66 -6.78 -6.20
C MET A 125 -17.11 -8.24 -6.06
N MET A 126 -17.87 -8.78 -7.03
CA MET A 126 -18.44 -10.13 -6.98
C MET A 126 -17.63 -11.18 -7.75
N ALA A 127 -16.53 -10.79 -8.39
CA ALA A 127 -15.65 -11.68 -9.14
C ALA A 127 -14.24 -11.65 -8.59
N ASP A 128 -13.48 -12.73 -8.80
CA ASP A 128 -12.03 -12.70 -8.63
C ASP A 128 -11.40 -11.98 -9.81
N HIS A 129 -10.33 -11.23 -9.55
CA HIS A 129 -9.56 -10.54 -10.58
C HIS A 129 -8.08 -10.84 -10.38
N THR A 130 -7.35 -10.98 -11.48
CA THR A 130 -5.89 -11.07 -11.45
C THR A 130 -5.22 -9.71 -11.61
N MET A 131 -3.95 -9.62 -11.24
CA MET A 131 -3.16 -8.42 -11.39
C MET A 131 -3.09 -7.95 -12.85
N SER A 132 -2.90 -8.88 -13.79
CA SER A 132 -2.88 -8.53 -15.23
C SER A 132 -4.21 -7.98 -15.72
N GLU A 133 -5.35 -8.49 -15.22
CA GLU A 133 -6.67 -7.97 -15.57
C GLU A 133 -6.86 -6.53 -15.07
N ILE A 134 -6.41 -6.22 -13.85
CA ILE A 134 -6.49 -4.86 -13.31
C ILE A 134 -5.63 -3.91 -14.13
N VAL A 135 -4.37 -4.27 -14.44
CA VAL A 135 -3.47 -3.45 -15.27
C VAL A 135 -4.04 -3.27 -16.68
N SER A 136 -4.56 -4.33 -17.30
CA SER A 136 -5.19 -4.23 -18.62
C SER A 136 -6.39 -3.29 -18.63
N ARG A 137 -7.16 -3.26 -17.54
CA ARG A 137 -8.37 -2.44 -17.42
C ARG A 137 -8.11 -0.98 -17.06
N PHE A 138 -7.14 -0.72 -16.19
CA PHE A 138 -6.92 0.61 -15.60
C PHE A 138 -5.59 1.27 -15.98
N GLY A 139 -4.73 0.56 -16.69
CA GLY A 139 -3.40 1.02 -17.06
C GLY A 139 -2.36 0.71 -15.98
N GLU A 140 -1.15 1.25 -16.18
CA GLU A 140 -0.06 1.10 -15.24
C GLU A 140 -0.38 1.81 -13.91
N PRO A 141 -0.01 1.21 -12.77
CA PRO A 141 -0.22 1.82 -11.46
C PRO A 141 0.72 3.00 -11.21
N THR A 142 0.30 3.87 -10.29
CA THR A 142 1.12 4.97 -9.75
C THR A 142 2.34 4.46 -8.99
N LEU A 143 2.16 3.37 -8.24
CA LEU A 143 3.22 2.70 -7.49
C LEU A 143 2.92 1.21 -7.40
N ASP A 144 3.94 0.40 -7.65
CA ASP A 144 3.98 -1.01 -7.27
C ASP A 144 4.83 -1.23 -6.04
N SER A 145 4.21 -1.67 -4.96
CA SER A 145 4.92 -2.13 -3.78
C SER A 145 4.97 -3.65 -3.75
N LEU A 146 6.17 -4.19 -3.89
CA LEU A 146 6.42 -5.60 -4.17
C LEU A 146 7.07 -6.26 -2.95
N GLY A 147 6.24 -6.94 -2.17
CA GLY A 147 6.66 -7.77 -1.05
C GLY A 147 6.91 -9.21 -1.44
N CYS A 148 7.29 -10.01 -0.45
CA CYS A 148 7.54 -11.43 -0.65
C CYS A 148 6.27 -12.14 -1.14
N GLN A 149 5.18 -12.07 -0.36
CA GLN A 149 3.94 -12.81 -0.64
C GLN A 149 2.77 -11.93 -1.07
N THR A 150 2.91 -10.61 -0.95
CA THR A 150 1.88 -9.64 -1.35
C THR A 150 2.44 -8.62 -2.33
N ILE A 151 1.55 -8.08 -3.15
CA ILE A 151 1.82 -6.93 -4.02
C ILE A 151 0.73 -5.92 -3.77
N VAL A 152 1.06 -4.64 -3.79
CA VAL A 152 0.06 -3.57 -3.79
C VAL A 152 0.27 -2.69 -4.99
N HIS A 153 -0.74 -2.60 -5.85
CA HIS A 153 -0.81 -1.57 -6.89
C HIS A 153 -1.58 -0.38 -6.34
N CYS A 154 -0.96 0.79 -6.39
CA CYS A 154 -1.58 2.05 -6.01
C CYS A 154 -1.99 2.83 -7.25
N TYR A 155 -3.17 3.44 -7.22
CA TYR A 155 -3.62 4.39 -8.23
C TYR A 155 -3.94 5.70 -7.54
N GLY A 156 -3.18 6.75 -7.88
CA GLY A 156 -3.35 8.10 -7.35
C GLY A 156 -3.73 9.10 -8.43
N SER A 157 -4.41 10.19 -8.03
CA SER A 157 -4.65 11.36 -8.88
C SER A 157 -3.60 12.46 -8.63
N TYR A 158 -3.32 13.27 -9.66
CA TYR A 158 -2.57 14.52 -9.54
C TYR A 158 -3.09 15.48 -8.46
N ASP A 159 -4.37 15.40 -8.09
CA ASP A 159 -4.87 16.05 -6.89
C ASP A 159 -4.27 15.40 -5.63
N ARG A 160 -3.33 16.11 -5.00
CA ARG A 160 -2.65 15.67 -3.76
C ARG A 160 -3.61 15.39 -2.61
N ASN A 161 -4.79 15.99 -2.60
CA ASN A 161 -5.77 15.78 -1.52
C ASN A 161 -6.64 14.53 -1.75
N SER A 162 -6.69 14.02 -2.98
CA SER A 162 -7.40 12.78 -3.27
C SER A 162 -6.73 11.60 -2.55
N SER A 163 -7.53 10.72 -1.97
CA SER A 163 -7.04 9.47 -1.40
C SER A 163 -6.87 8.45 -2.51
N TRP A 164 -5.73 7.78 -2.53
CA TRP A 164 -5.41 6.76 -3.52
C TRP A 164 -6.29 5.53 -3.32
N ILE A 165 -6.37 4.73 -4.39
CA ILE A 165 -7.00 3.41 -4.36
C ILE A 165 -5.89 2.37 -4.42
N TYR A 166 -5.99 1.39 -3.54
CA TYR A 166 -5.00 0.34 -3.40
C TYR A 166 -5.64 -1.00 -3.74
N PHE A 167 -5.02 -1.71 -4.67
CA PHE A 167 -5.36 -3.09 -5.00
C PHE A 167 -4.32 -3.98 -4.34
N ASP A 168 -4.73 -4.71 -3.31
CA ASP A 168 -3.86 -5.60 -2.56
C ASP A 168 -3.99 -7.02 -3.14
N TYR A 169 -2.89 -7.60 -3.60
CA TYR A 169 -2.85 -8.93 -4.21
C TYR A 169 -2.15 -9.94 -3.32
N SER A 170 -2.56 -11.21 -3.46
CA SER A 170 -1.82 -12.36 -2.97
C SER A 170 -1.01 -12.98 -4.10
N ARG A 171 0.25 -13.29 -3.84
CA ARG A 171 1.15 -13.96 -4.79
C ARG A 171 1.21 -15.47 -4.62
N CYS A 172 0.73 -15.98 -3.50
CA CYS A 172 0.70 -17.41 -3.22
C CYS A 172 -0.58 -17.77 -2.46
N TYR A 173 -0.85 -19.07 -2.37
CA TYR A 173 -1.90 -19.52 -1.48
C TYR A 173 -1.52 -19.23 -0.02
N PRO A 174 -2.52 -18.87 0.79
CA PRO A 174 -2.45 -18.80 2.23
C PRO A 174 -1.67 -19.92 2.91
N GLY A 175 -0.65 -19.57 3.70
CA GLY A 175 0.09 -20.56 4.50
C GLY A 175 0.91 -21.56 3.69
N THR A 176 1.00 -21.41 2.37
CA THR A 176 1.79 -22.27 1.50
C THR A 176 2.88 -21.48 0.76
N TYR A 177 3.70 -22.22 -0.01
CA TYR A 177 4.64 -21.67 -0.99
C TYR A 177 4.20 -22.01 -2.42
N GLU A 178 2.91 -22.26 -2.62
CA GLU A 178 2.34 -22.47 -3.94
C GLU A 178 2.01 -21.09 -4.54
N TRP A 179 2.86 -20.65 -5.46
CA TRP A 179 2.80 -19.34 -6.08
C TRP A 179 1.81 -19.31 -7.23
N PHE A 180 1.05 -18.22 -7.34
CA PHE A 180 0.25 -17.94 -8.52
C PHE A 180 1.16 -17.47 -9.66
N GLU A 181 0.84 -17.89 -10.88
CA GLU A 181 1.45 -17.33 -12.10
C GLU A 181 1.08 -15.85 -12.24
N ASP A 182 -0.19 -15.52 -11.97
CA ASP A 182 -0.70 -14.15 -11.92
C ASP A 182 -1.34 -13.88 -10.55
N PRO A 183 -0.84 -12.90 -9.75
CA PRO A 183 -1.36 -12.59 -8.43
C PRO A 183 -2.86 -12.30 -8.41
N ILE A 184 -3.55 -12.76 -7.38
CA ILE A 184 -5.02 -12.64 -7.25
C ILE A 184 -5.37 -11.51 -6.29
N LEU A 185 -6.31 -10.65 -6.71
CA LEU A 185 -6.79 -9.51 -5.93
C LEU A 185 -7.56 -9.99 -4.68
N ARG A 186 -7.14 -9.53 -3.50
CA ARG A 186 -7.73 -9.94 -2.22
C ARG A 186 -8.58 -8.85 -1.58
N ASP A 187 -8.16 -7.60 -1.69
CA ASP A 187 -8.77 -6.45 -1.04
C ASP A 187 -8.58 -5.19 -1.88
N ILE A 188 -9.54 -4.27 -1.78
CA ILE A 188 -9.40 -2.90 -2.25
C ILE A 188 -9.48 -1.96 -1.05
N ARG A 189 -8.39 -1.20 -0.83
CA ARG A 189 -8.39 -0.12 0.17
C ARG A 189 -8.69 1.21 -0.52
N ARG A 190 -9.64 1.97 0.03
CA ARG A 190 -10.03 3.32 -0.40
C ARG A 190 -10.56 4.12 0.79
N ASP A 191 -10.97 5.37 0.54
CA ASP A 191 -11.39 6.31 1.60
C ASP A 191 -12.42 5.73 2.57
N LYS A 192 -12.24 6.05 3.86
CA LYS A 192 -13.01 5.50 5.00
C LYS A 192 -12.89 3.99 5.20
N ASN A 193 -11.76 3.40 4.77
CA ASN A 193 -11.28 2.07 5.13
C ASN A 193 -12.33 1.12 5.72
N LYS A 194 -12.93 0.34 4.82
CA LYS A 194 -13.88 -0.71 5.20
C LYS A 194 -13.41 -2.11 4.82
N MET A 195 -12.18 -2.28 4.33
CA MET A 195 -11.65 -3.54 3.78
C MET A 195 -12.67 -4.23 2.88
N GLU A 196 -12.63 -3.88 1.60
CA GLU A 196 -13.57 -4.36 0.61
C GLU A 196 -13.08 -5.69 0.04
N LEU A 197 -13.16 -6.75 0.85
CA LEU A 197 -12.69 -8.08 0.47
C LEU A 197 -13.41 -8.60 -0.77
N LEU A 198 -12.63 -9.05 -1.75
CA LEU A 198 -13.09 -9.79 -2.92
C LEU A 198 -13.33 -11.28 -2.59
N PRO A 199 -13.95 -12.07 -3.48
CA PRO A 199 -14.28 -13.47 -3.20
C PRO A 199 -13.07 -14.30 -2.72
N PHE A 200 -11.90 -14.17 -3.35
CA PHE A 200 -10.66 -14.80 -2.89
C PHE A 200 -10.25 -14.36 -1.48
N GLY A 201 -10.25 -13.05 -1.20
CA GLY A 201 -9.93 -12.52 0.13
C GLY A 201 -10.92 -12.98 1.21
N ALA A 202 -12.20 -13.06 0.87
CA ALA A 202 -13.25 -13.54 1.77
C ALA A 202 -13.16 -15.05 2.01
N TRP A 203 -12.84 -15.85 0.98
CA TRP A 203 -12.57 -17.28 1.11
C TRP A 203 -11.35 -17.53 1.99
N PHE A 204 -10.26 -16.78 1.76
CA PHE A 204 -9.05 -16.87 2.56
C PHE A 204 -9.32 -16.67 4.05
N ARG A 205 -10.05 -15.60 4.39
CA ARG A 205 -10.44 -15.32 5.78
C ARG A 205 -11.17 -16.50 6.42
N LYS A 206 -12.16 -17.08 5.73
CA LYS A 206 -12.92 -18.23 6.23
C LYS A 206 -12.08 -19.50 6.39
N GLY A 207 -11.09 -19.71 5.52
CA GLY A 207 -10.21 -20.88 5.58
C GLY A 207 -9.34 -20.89 6.85
N ILE A 208 -8.97 -19.72 7.35
CA ILE A 208 -8.21 -19.57 8.59
C ILE A 208 -9.07 -19.88 9.82
N ASP A 209 -10.30 -19.35 9.88
CA ASP A 209 -11.19 -19.54 11.03
C ASP A 209 -11.53 -21.03 11.30
N ASN A 210 -11.42 -21.89 10.28
CA ASN A 210 -11.67 -23.34 10.39
C ASN A 210 -10.42 -24.17 10.68
N ALA A 211 -9.22 -23.58 10.64
CA ALA A 211 -7.96 -24.28 10.92
C ALA A 211 -7.56 -24.23 12.40
N ASP A 212 -8.16 -23.31 13.17
CA ASP A 212 -7.93 -23.10 14.61
C ASP A 212 -9.02 -23.68 15.53
N GLY A 213 -9.96 -24.47 14.98
CA GLY A 213 -11.03 -25.17 15.71
C GLY A 213 -10.85 -26.69 15.66
#